data_AF-A0A4U5W3D2-F1
#
_entry.id   AF-A0A4U5W3D2-F1
#
_cell.length_a   1.000
_cell.length_b   1.000
_cell.length_c   1.000
_cell.angle_alpha   90.00
_cell.angle_beta   90.00
_cell.angle_gamma   90.00
#
_symmetry.space_group_name_H-M   'P 1'
#
loop_
_entity.id
_entity.type
_entity.pdbx_description
1 polymer ?
#
loop_
_entity_poly.entity_id
_entity_poly.type
_entity_poly.pdbx_seq_one_letter_code
_entity_poly.pdbx_strand_id
1 'polypeptide(L)'
;MIKPEEIPQFTGDLAQLELDHAALKKDAGNVRDTGKDVHSQFQGLSAFYQAPEAEQLFATTKPVQDRADDFATHLETVSGALSSYATEIRPLVSKLAELKSKAQTFVNSVKDDDDWEYDGDKVDEHNQLRDEITATVAAFWAAERTCHNKITAIWHGTQMVAGDGSDRKDQYGFNAEDLKNA
;
A
#
# COMPACT_ATOMS: atom_id res chain seq x y z
N MET A 1 8.55 30.21 -4.22
CA MET A 1 8.11 30.11 -2.82
C MET A 1 7.40 28.78 -2.58
N ILE A 2 7.74 28.07 -1.50
CA ILE A 2 7.05 26.84 -1.08
C ILE A 2 5.63 27.17 -0.60
N LYS A 3 4.67 26.30 -0.89
CA LYS A 3 3.28 26.37 -0.41
C LYS A 3 3.01 25.25 0.61
N PRO A 4 3.08 25.53 1.92
CA PRO A 4 2.95 24.51 2.97
C PRO A 4 1.62 23.74 2.93
N GLU A 5 0.56 24.37 2.46
CA GLU A 5 -0.78 23.80 2.29
C GLU A 5 -0.86 22.76 1.17
N GLU A 6 0.01 22.84 0.15
CA GLU A 6 0.08 21.90 -0.96
C GLU A 6 0.92 20.66 -0.63
N ILE A 7 1.66 20.65 0.49
CA ILE A 7 2.42 19.48 0.93
C ILE A 7 1.46 18.36 1.32
N PRO A 8 1.45 17.22 0.60
CA PRO A 8 0.54 16.10 0.87
C PRO A 8 0.71 15.59 2.30
N GLN A 9 -0.41 15.29 2.94
CA GLN A 9 -0.45 14.65 4.26
C GLN A 9 -1.25 13.36 4.15
N PHE A 10 -0.82 12.35 4.90
CA PHE A 10 -1.62 11.14 5.00
C PHE A 10 -2.93 11.44 5.72
N THR A 11 -4.04 11.08 5.08
CA THR A 11 -5.39 11.33 5.60
C THR A 11 -6.06 10.08 6.17
N GLY A 12 -5.38 8.94 6.12
CA GLY A 12 -5.89 7.67 6.66
C GLY A 12 -5.56 7.48 8.14
N ASP A 13 -5.83 6.27 8.64
CA ASP A 13 -5.48 5.84 9.98
C ASP A 13 -4.55 4.62 9.91
N LEU A 14 -3.28 4.83 10.26
CA LEU A 14 -2.26 3.76 10.24
C LEU A 14 -2.55 2.68 11.29
N ALA A 15 -3.05 3.07 12.46
CA ALA A 15 -3.35 2.12 13.52
C ALA A 15 -4.53 1.22 13.11
N GLN A 16 -5.56 1.80 12.49
CA GLN A 16 -6.66 1.01 11.95
C GLN A 16 -6.21 0.11 10.79
N LEU A 17 -5.38 0.61 9.88
CA LEU A 17 -4.82 -0.19 8.79
C LEU A 17 -4.04 -1.42 9.31
N GLU A 18 -3.31 -1.26 10.41
CA GLU A 18 -2.58 -2.34 11.06
C GLU A 18 -3.49 -3.42 11.64
N LEU A 19 -4.60 -3.01 12.24
CA LEU A 19 -5.63 -3.93 12.73
C LEU A 19 -6.29 -4.66 11.56
N ASP A 20 -6.64 -3.94 10.50
CA ASP A 20 -7.39 -4.48 9.36
C ASP A 20 -6.58 -5.51 8.58
N HIS A 21 -5.30 -5.25 8.30
CA HIS A 21 -4.49 -6.23 7.58
C HIS A 21 -4.22 -7.48 8.44
N ALA A 22 -4.12 -7.33 9.77
CA ALA A 22 -3.94 -8.46 10.67
C ALA A 22 -5.21 -9.33 10.75
N ALA A 23 -6.39 -8.69 10.79
CA ALA A 23 -7.68 -9.37 10.73
C ALA A 23 -7.84 -10.12 9.40
N LEU A 24 -7.50 -9.50 8.26
CA LEU A 24 -7.58 -10.12 6.95
C LEU A 24 -6.71 -11.39 6.86
N LYS A 25 -5.50 -11.36 7.43
CA LYS A 25 -4.61 -12.53 7.50
C LYS A 25 -5.21 -13.65 8.34
N LYS A 26 -5.86 -13.32 9.46
CA LYS A 26 -6.56 -14.29 10.30
C LYS A 26 -7.72 -14.95 9.54
N ASP A 27 -8.51 -14.15 8.84
CA ASP A 27 -9.65 -14.64 8.06
C ASP A 27 -9.20 -15.55 6.91
N ALA A 28 -8.05 -15.25 6.28
CA ALA A 28 -7.44 -16.14 5.29
C ALA A 28 -7.15 -17.54 5.88
N GLY A 29 -6.55 -17.60 7.07
CA GLY A 29 -6.31 -18.85 7.79
C GLY A 29 -7.61 -19.62 8.07
N ASN A 30 -8.64 -18.93 8.56
CA ASN A 30 -9.94 -19.54 8.85
C ASN A 30 -10.58 -20.15 7.60
N VAL A 31 -10.50 -19.48 6.44
CA VAL A 31 -11.05 -20.00 5.17
C VAL A 31 -10.31 -21.25 4.73
N ARG A 32 -8.97 -21.23 4.76
CA ARG A 32 -8.12 -22.39 4.42
C ARG A 32 -8.47 -23.59 5.29
N ASP A 33 -8.51 -23.38 6.61
CA ASP A 33 -8.80 -24.44 7.57
C ASP A 33 -10.21 -25.00 7.37
N THR A 34 -11.22 -24.15 7.18
CA THR A 34 -12.59 -24.58 6.94
C THR A 34 -12.71 -25.43 5.66
N GLY A 35 -12.07 -25.01 4.56
CA GLY A 35 -12.09 -25.78 3.31
C GLY A 35 -11.44 -27.15 3.44
N LYS A 36 -10.30 -27.22 4.14
CA LYS A 36 -9.61 -28.47 4.48
C LYS A 36 -10.46 -29.36 5.38
N ASP A 37 -11.11 -28.80 6.40
CA ASP A 37 -11.95 -29.54 7.34
C ASP A 37 -13.16 -30.14 6.65
N VAL A 38 -13.83 -29.40 5.76
CA VAL A 38 -14.94 -29.92 4.94
C VAL A 38 -14.51 -31.15 4.14
N HIS A 39 -13.37 -31.08 3.45
CA HIS A 39 -12.87 -32.23 2.70
C HIS A 39 -12.51 -33.40 3.62
N SER A 40 -11.76 -33.14 4.69
CA SER A 40 -11.29 -34.17 5.62
C SER A 40 -12.42 -34.89 6.35
N GLN A 41 -13.43 -34.15 6.82
CA GLN A 41 -14.62 -34.73 7.45
C GLN A 41 -15.42 -35.57 6.46
N PHE A 42 -15.54 -35.13 5.21
CA PHE A 42 -16.22 -35.89 4.18
C PHE A 42 -15.50 -37.20 3.84
N GLN A 43 -14.15 -37.19 3.77
CA GLN A 43 -13.35 -38.41 3.63
C GLN A 43 -13.55 -39.39 4.80
N GLY A 44 -13.79 -38.89 6.01
CA GLY A 44 -14.04 -39.70 7.21
C GLY A 44 -15.30 -40.58 7.12
N LEU A 45 -16.22 -40.28 6.21
CA LEU A 45 -17.43 -41.09 5.97
C LEU A 45 -17.15 -42.36 5.13
N SER A 46 -15.96 -42.49 4.54
CA SER A 46 -15.59 -43.63 3.68
C SER A 46 -15.65 -44.99 4.39
N ALA A 47 -15.49 -45.02 5.71
CA ALA A 47 -15.65 -46.24 6.50
C ALA A 47 -17.09 -46.77 6.56
N PHE A 48 -18.09 -45.95 6.22
CA PHE A 48 -19.52 -46.26 6.42
C PHE A 48 -20.32 -46.33 5.11
N TYR A 49 -19.70 -46.06 3.96
CA TYR A 49 -20.36 -46.06 2.66
C TYR A 49 -19.57 -46.85 1.63
N GLN A 50 -20.18 -47.91 1.10
CA GLN A 50 -19.58 -48.78 0.10
C GLN A 50 -20.50 -48.90 -1.11
N ALA A 51 -20.02 -48.36 -2.23
CA ALA A 51 -20.65 -48.45 -3.53
C ALA A 51 -19.56 -48.34 -4.62
N PRO A 52 -19.79 -48.84 -5.85
CA PRO A 52 -18.84 -48.67 -6.95
C PRO A 52 -18.44 -47.21 -7.20
N GLU A 53 -19.36 -46.26 -6.94
CA GLU A 53 -19.17 -44.82 -7.11
C GLU A 53 -18.56 -44.09 -5.90
N ALA A 54 -18.22 -44.79 -4.81
CA ALA A 54 -17.83 -44.16 -3.55
C ALA A 54 -16.61 -43.23 -3.69
N GLU A 55 -15.58 -43.63 -4.44
CA GLU A 55 -14.41 -42.79 -4.71
C GLU A 55 -14.79 -41.48 -5.40
N GLN A 56 -15.67 -41.55 -6.41
CA GLN A 56 -16.13 -40.38 -7.14
C GLN A 56 -16.93 -39.44 -6.24
N LEU A 57 -17.79 -39.99 -5.36
CA LEU A 57 -18.50 -39.21 -4.37
C LEU A 57 -17.52 -38.49 -3.45
N PHE A 58 -16.57 -39.21 -2.84
CA PHE A 58 -15.61 -38.63 -1.89
C PHE A 58 -14.69 -37.58 -2.54
N ALA A 59 -14.38 -37.70 -3.82
CA ALA A 59 -13.61 -36.69 -4.55
C ALA A 59 -14.33 -35.34 -4.72
N THR A 60 -15.66 -35.28 -4.56
CA THR A 60 -16.45 -34.06 -4.85
C THR A 60 -16.12 -32.85 -3.98
N THR A 61 -15.57 -33.05 -2.77
CA THR A 61 -15.20 -31.96 -1.86
C THR A 61 -13.78 -31.46 -2.05
N LYS A 62 -12.94 -32.18 -2.81
CA LYS A 62 -11.56 -31.76 -3.08
C LYS A 62 -11.49 -30.38 -3.76
N PRO A 63 -12.31 -30.08 -4.79
CA PRO A 63 -12.33 -28.74 -5.39
C PRO A 63 -12.70 -27.61 -4.41
N VAL A 64 -13.48 -27.90 -3.36
CA VAL A 64 -13.83 -26.91 -2.33
C VAL A 64 -12.62 -26.58 -1.47
N GLN A 65 -11.87 -27.60 -1.05
CA GLN A 65 -10.61 -27.40 -0.33
C GLN A 65 -9.62 -26.60 -1.18
N ASP A 66 -9.41 -27.01 -2.43
CA ASP A 66 -8.45 -26.35 -3.33
C ASP A 66 -8.83 -24.88 -3.54
N ARG A 67 -10.12 -24.59 -3.77
CA ARG A 67 -10.59 -23.22 -3.97
C ARG A 67 -10.49 -22.35 -2.72
N ALA A 68 -10.71 -22.94 -1.54
CA ALA A 68 -10.54 -22.25 -0.26
C ALA A 68 -9.06 -21.90 -0.01
N ASP A 69 -8.14 -22.82 -0.33
CA ASP A 69 -6.70 -22.59 -0.21
C ASP A 69 -6.20 -21.50 -1.16
N ASP A 70 -6.63 -21.53 -2.42
CA ASP A 70 -6.33 -20.49 -3.41
C ASP A 70 -6.82 -19.11 -2.94
N PHE A 71 -8.06 -19.04 -2.47
CA PHE A 71 -8.65 -17.78 -2.01
C PHE A 71 -7.94 -17.25 -0.75
N ALA A 72 -7.61 -18.13 0.20
CA ALA A 72 -6.81 -17.76 1.37
C ALA A 72 -5.44 -17.20 0.97
N THR A 73 -4.78 -17.80 -0.01
CA THR A 73 -3.49 -17.32 -0.54
C THR A 73 -3.60 -15.90 -1.11
N HIS A 74 -4.70 -15.59 -1.79
CA HIS A 74 -4.96 -14.22 -2.27
C HIS A 74 -5.17 -13.24 -1.12
N LEU A 75 -5.95 -13.60 -0.09
CA LEU A 75 -6.14 -12.75 1.09
C LEU A 75 -4.83 -12.52 1.85
N GLU A 76 -3.99 -13.55 1.98
CA GLU A 76 -2.65 -13.43 2.57
C GLU A 76 -1.78 -12.46 1.76
N THR A 77 -1.85 -12.52 0.44
CA THR A 77 -1.13 -11.58 -0.46
C THR A 77 -1.56 -10.13 -0.24
N VAL A 78 -2.87 -9.89 -0.17
CA VAL A 78 -3.43 -8.55 0.11
C VAL A 78 -3.00 -8.07 1.50
N SER A 79 -3.15 -8.91 2.53
CA SER A 79 -2.76 -8.57 3.90
C SER A 79 -1.27 -8.23 4.01
N GLY A 80 -0.42 -8.98 3.30
CA GLY A 80 1.02 -8.74 3.27
C GLY A 80 1.38 -7.44 2.56
N ALA A 81 0.69 -7.10 1.45
CA ALA A 81 0.88 -5.85 0.75
C ALA A 81 0.53 -4.64 1.61
N LEU A 82 -0.61 -4.70 2.32
CA LEU A 82 -1.06 -3.64 3.24
C LEU A 82 -0.13 -3.49 4.45
N SER A 83 0.34 -4.61 5.02
CA SER A 83 1.29 -4.59 6.14
C SER A 83 2.65 -3.99 5.77
N SER A 84 3.19 -4.34 4.60
CA SER A 84 4.42 -3.73 4.08
C SER A 84 4.23 -2.23 3.84
N TYR A 85 3.11 -1.84 3.23
CA TYR A 85 2.78 -0.43 2.99
C TYR A 85 2.71 0.37 4.30
N ALA A 86 1.95 -0.09 5.29
CA ALA A 86 1.83 0.57 6.59
C ALA A 86 3.19 0.77 7.27
N THR A 87 4.06 -0.24 7.19
CA THR A 87 5.43 -0.18 7.73
C THR A 87 6.27 0.86 7.01
N GLU A 88 6.21 0.89 5.67
CA GLU A 88 7.01 1.76 4.82
C GLU A 88 6.59 3.23 4.96
N ILE A 89 5.28 3.51 4.96
CA ILE A 89 4.82 4.91 5.00
C ILE A 89 4.87 5.54 6.38
N ARG A 90 4.87 4.77 7.48
CA ARG A 90 4.87 5.32 8.84
C ARG A 90 5.94 6.40 9.08
N PRO A 91 7.24 6.19 8.78
CA PRO A 91 8.23 7.25 8.91
C PRO A 91 8.01 8.41 7.93
N LEU A 92 7.50 8.14 6.73
CA LEU A 92 7.23 9.16 5.70
C LEU A 92 6.10 10.09 6.13
N VAL A 93 5.03 9.57 6.72
CA VAL A 93 3.91 10.36 7.25
C VAL A 93 4.39 11.32 8.33
N SER A 94 5.17 10.84 9.29
CA SER A 94 5.77 11.70 10.33
C SER A 94 6.67 12.77 9.73
N LYS A 95 7.48 12.41 8.74
CA LYS A 95 8.39 13.34 8.06
C LYS A 95 7.62 14.40 7.26
N LEU A 96 6.55 14.05 6.55
CA LEU A 96 5.70 15.00 5.82
C LEU A 96 5.02 16.00 6.76
N ALA A 97 4.58 15.57 7.95
CA ALA A 97 4.01 16.46 8.95
C ALA A 97 5.05 17.45 9.50
N GLU A 98 6.26 16.96 9.78
CA GLU A 98 7.40 17.80 10.19
C GLU A 98 7.76 18.83 9.10
N LEU A 99 7.89 18.37 7.85
CA LEU A 99 8.23 19.22 6.72
C LEU A 99 7.18 20.29 6.46
N LYS A 100 5.90 19.97 6.64
CA LYS A 100 4.82 20.97 6.55
C LYS A 100 4.97 22.07 7.61
N SER A 101 5.28 21.69 8.86
CA SER A 101 5.53 22.65 9.94
C SER A 101 6.75 23.52 9.67
N LYS A 102 7.85 22.92 9.17
CA LYS A 102 9.06 23.65 8.79
C LYS A 102 8.82 24.61 7.63
N ALA A 103 8.13 24.16 6.59
CA ALA A 103 7.75 25.00 5.46
C ALA A 103 6.89 26.19 5.91
N GLN A 104 5.92 25.97 6.82
CA GLN A 104 5.12 27.06 7.37
C GLN A 104 5.96 28.08 8.16
N THR A 105 6.93 27.59 8.93
CA THR A 105 7.85 28.43 9.70
C THR A 105 8.73 29.26 8.78
N PHE A 106 9.30 28.65 7.75
CA PHE A 106 10.10 29.33 6.73
C PHE A 106 9.28 30.39 5.99
N VAL A 107 8.10 30.04 5.50
CA VAL A 107 7.21 30.98 4.79
C VAL A 107 6.87 32.17 5.68
N ASN A 108 6.62 31.96 6.96
CA ASN A 108 6.34 33.04 7.91
C ASN A 108 7.55 33.91 8.23
N SER A 109 8.77 33.37 8.17
CA SER A 109 9.99 34.12 8.51
C SER A 109 10.42 35.07 7.39
N VAL A 110 10.02 34.80 6.13
CA VAL A 110 10.36 35.60 4.95
C VAL A 110 9.19 36.39 4.37
N LYS A 111 7.98 36.27 4.93
CA LYS A 111 6.75 36.88 4.37
C LYS A 111 6.78 38.40 4.20
N ASP A 112 7.58 39.09 5.02
CA ASP A 112 7.72 40.56 5.03
C ASP A 112 9.13 40.99 4.56
N ASP A 113 9.89 40.06 3.97
CA ASP A 113 11.25 40.26 3.48
C ASP A 113 11.29 40.01 1.97
N ASP A 114 11.06 41.06 1.18
CA ASP A 114 11.02 40.98 -0.29
C ASP A 114 12.38 40.61 -0.91
N ASP A 115 13.48 40.74 -0.16
CA ASP A 115 14.85 40.50 -0.62
C ASP A 115 15.44 39.19 -0.05
N TRP A 116 14.62 38.33 0.54
CA TRP A 116 15.09 37.06 1.14
C TRP A 116 15.84 36.16 0.15
N GLU A 117 15.54 36.28 -1.15
CA GLU A 117 16.20 35.52 -2.22
C GLU A 117 17.67 35.93 -2.43
N TYR A 118 18.10 37.05 -1.85
CA TYR A 118 19.50 37.49 -1.83
C TYR A 118 20.24 37.05 -0.55
N ASP A 119 19.52 36.54 0.45
CA ASP A 119 20.10 35.93 1.64
C ASP A 119 20.42 34.46 1.36
N GLY A 120 21.71 34.17 1.18
CA GLY A 120 22.19 32.83 0.84
C GLY A 120 21.74 31.75 1.82
N ASP A 121 21.67 32.06 3.11
CA ASP A 121 21.26 31.10 4.13
C ASP A 121 19.77 30.74 3.98
N LYS A 122 18.92 31.72 3.65
CA LYS A 122 17.48 31.50 3.41
C LYS A 122 17.23 30.76 2.10
N VAL A 123 18.01 31.05 1.06
CA VAL A 123 17.96 30.32 -0.21
C VAL A 123 18.34 28.86 0.00
N ASP A 124 19.39 28.59 0.77
CA ASP A 124 19.84 27.24 1.09
C ASP A 124 18.78 26.48 1.91
N GLU A 125 18.20 27.11 2.95
CA GLU A 125 17.11 26.53 3.74
C GLU A 125 15.88 26.21 2.86
N HIS A 126 15.46 27.14 2.01
CA HIS A 126 14.35 26.94 1.08
C HIS A 126 14.62 25.75 0.14
N ASN A 127 15.80 25.69 -0.45
CA ASN A 127 16.18 24.63 -1.39
C ASN A 127 16.24 23.27 -0.70
N GLN A 128 16.80 23.21 0.51
CA GLN A 128 16.82 21.98 1.31
C GLN A 128 15.40 21.51 1.64
N LEU A 129 14.53 22.42 2.10
CA LEU A 129 13.13 22.08 2.42
C LEU A 129 12.40 21.55 1.20
N ARG A 130 12.54 22.21 0.05
CA ARG A 130 11.94 21.76 -1.21
C ARG A 130 12.43 20.36 -1.59
N ASP A 131 13.74 20.13 -1.53
CA ASP A 131 14.33 18.84 -1.90
C ASP A 131 13.90 17.71 -0.95
N GLU A 132 13.82 17.97 0.37
CA GLU A 132 13.30 17.01 1.35
C GLU A 132 11.82 16.71 1.15
N ILE A 133 10.99 17.71 0.85
CA ILE A 133 9.56 17.55 0.52
C ILE A 133 9.42 16.66 -0.72
N THR A 134 10.10 17.01 -1.80
CA THR A 134 10.06 16.28 -3.07
C THR A 134 10.46 14.82 -2.89
N ALA A 135 11.57 14.55 -2.19
CA ALA A 135 12.03 13.19 -1.94
C ALA A 135 11.03 12.39 -1.10
N THR A 136 10.46 13.00 -0.05
CA THR A 136 9.52 12.31 0.85
C THR A 136 8.19 12.02 0.16
N VAL A 137 7.67 12.94 -0.63
CA VAL A 137 6.43 12.75 -1.41
C VAL A 137 6.61 11.67 -2.48
N ALA A 138 7.74 11.69 -3.22
CA ALA A 138 8.03 10.66 -4.21
C ALA A 138 8.14 9.25 -3.58
N ALA A 139 8.78 9.14 -2.41
CA ALA A 139 8.86 7.89 -1.67
C ALA A 139 7.47 7.41 -1.21
N PHE A 140 6.62 8.33 -0.74
CA PHE A 140 5.26 8.00 -0.33
C PHE A 140 4.44 7.45 -1.50
N TRP A 141 4.46 8.11 -2.66
CA TRP A 141 3.79 7.60 -3.87
C TRP A 141 4.37 6.27 -4.38
N ALA A 142 5.68 6.05 -4.21
CA ALA A 142 6.31 4.78 -4.57
C ALA A 142 5.79 3.62 -3.69
N ALA A 143 5.61 3.85 -2.39
CA ALA A 143 5.00 2.88 -1.48
C ALA A 143 3.55 2.56 -1.89
N GLU A 144 2.76 3.58 -2.24
CA GLU A 144 1.38 3.41 -2.72
C GLU A 144 1.31 2.57 -4.00
N ARG A 145 2.15 2.88 -5.00
CA ARG A 145 2.24 2.08 -6.24
C ARG A 145 2.64 0.64 -5.95
N THR A 146 3.62 0.43 -5.08
CA THR A 146 4.10 -0.91 -4.72
C THR A 146 2.99 -1.75 -4.08
N CYS A 147 2.23 -1.17 -3.16
CA CYS A 147 1.08 -1.82 -2.53
C CYS A 147 0.01 -2.16 -3.57
N HIS A 148 -0.41 -1.17 -4.37
CA HIS A 148 -1.41 -1.33 -5.43
C HIS A 148 -1.02 -2.43 -6.43
N ASN A 149 0.22 -2.41 -6.92
CA ASN A 149 0.73 -3.35 -7.91
C ASN A 149 0.71 -4.78 -7.37
N LYS A 150 1.10 -4.97 -6.11
CA LYS A 150 1.10 -6.28 -5.46
C LYS A 150 -0.31 -6.86 -5.31
N ILE A 151 -1.31 -6.02 -5.01
CA ILE A 151 -2.71 -6.45 -4.89
C ILE A 151 -3.29 -6.73 -6.29
N THR A 152 -3.14 -5.81 -7.24
CA THR A 152 -3.70 -5.94 -8.59
C THR A 152 -3.11 -7.09 -9.40
N ALA A 153 -1.86 -7.48 -9.13
CA ALA A 153 -1.22 -8.63 -9.76
C ALA A 153 -2.01 -9.94 -9.57
N ILE A 154 -2.79 -10.07 -8.49
CA ILE A 154 -3.64 -11.23 -8.19
C ILE A 154 -4.65 -11.50 -9.34
N TRP A 155 -5.12 -10.46 -10.02
CA TRP A 155 -6.08 -10.56 -11.12
C TRP A 155 -5.56 -9.96 -12.42
N HIS A 156 -4.23 -9.83 -12.57
CA HIS A 156 -3.59 -9.22 -13.73
C HIS A 156 -4.11 -7.80 -14.05
N GLY A 157 -4.43 -7.04 -13.00
CA GLY A 157 -4.90 -5.66 -13.12
C GLY A 157 -3.79 -4.69 -13.53
N THR A 158 -4.19 -3.45 -13.82
CA THR A 158 -3.28 -2.36 -14.21
C THR A 158 -2.17 -2.17 -13.18
N GLN A 159 -0.93 -2.23 -13.66
CA GLN A 159 0.27 -1.93 -12.88
C GLN A 159 0.60 -0.45 -13.02
N MET A 160 0.60 0.27 -11.91
CA MET A 160 0.88 1.69 -11.86
C MET A 160 2.38 1.95 -11.91
N VAL A 161 2.78 2.95 -12.69
CA VAL A 161 4.13 3.49 -12.76
C VAL A 161 4.15 4.95 -12.32
N ALA A 162 5.33 5.51 -12.08
CA ALA A 162 5.47 6.95 -11.87
C ALA A 162 5.06 7.69 -13.15
N GLY A 163 4.44 8.86 -12.98
CA GLY A 163 4.07 9.73 -14.08
C GLY A 163 5.29 10.30 -14.78
N ASP A 164 5.22 10.43 -16.10
CA ASP A 164 6.26 10.99 -16.97
C ASP A 164 5.76 12.23 -17.75
N GLY A 165 4.58 12.74 -17.38
CA GLY A 165 3.93 13.88 -18.04
C GLY A 165 3.10 13.52 -19.28
N SER A 166 3.01 12.24 -19.65
CA SER A 166 2.11 11.78 -20.71
C SER A 166 0.68 11.49 -20.23
N ASP A 167 -0.27 11.38 -21.16
CA ASP A 167 -1.70 11.09 -20.86
C ASP A 167 -1.97 9.60 -20.56
N ARG A 168 -0.96 8.87 -20.08
CA ARG A 168 -1.07 7.45 -19.76
C ARG A 168 -1.97 7.23 -18.54
N LYS A 169 -2.84 6.23 -18.61
CA LYS A 169 -3.82 5.91 -17.55
C LYS A 169 -3.27 5.03 -16.43
N ASP A 170 -2.07 4.47 -16.62
CA ASP A 170 -1.38 3.60 -15.67
C ASP A 170 -0.34 4.37 -14.85
N GLN A 171 -0.59 5.66 -14.59
CA GLN A 171 0.32 6.54 -13.87
C GLN A 171 -0.30 7.02 -12.56
N TYR A 172 0.51 7.06 -11.50
CA TYR A 172 0.11 7.61 -10.22
C TYR A 172 1.30 8.21 -9.46
N GLY A 173 1.18 9.50 -9.12
CA GLY A 173 2.28 10.29 -8.56
C GLY A 173 3.47 10.42 -9.52
N PHE A 174 4.53 11.09 -9.06
CA PHE A 174 5.75 11.30 -9.82
C PHE A 174 6.96 10.70 -9.11
N ASN A 175 8.09 10.60 -9.81
CA ASN A 175 9.36 10.31 -9.17
C ASN A 175 10.01 11.61 -8.64
N ALA A 176 11.08 11.49 -7.84
CA ALA A 176 11.72 12.66 -7.23
C ALA A 176 12.41 13.57 -8.26
N GLU A 177 12.90 13.02 -9.37
CA GLU A 177 13.56 13.79 -10.43
C GLU A 177 12.56 14.64 -11.21
N ASP A 178 11.39 14.07 -11.54
CA ASP A 178 10.32 14.75 -12.25
C ASP A 178 9.72 15.90 -11.42
N LEU A 179 9.59 15.70 -10.10
CA LEU A 179 9.13 16.74 -9.17
C LEU A 179 10.11 17.90 -9.00
N LYS A 180 11.42 17.70 -9.23
CA LYS A 180 12.41 18.80 -9.16
C LYS A 180 12.30 19.76 -10.34
N ASN A 181 11.70 19.30 -11.45
CA ASN A 181 11.55 20.05 -12.69
C ASN A 181 10.11 20.57 -12.91
N ALA A 182 9.21 20.33 -11.95
CA ALA A 182 7.79 20.69 -11.99
C ALA A 182 7.51 22.11 -11.47
#